data_AF-A0A2E6ZKF7-F1
#
_entry.id   AF-A0A2E6ZKF7-F1
#
_cell.length_a   1.000
_cell.length_b   1.000
_cell.length_c   1.000
_cell.angle_alpha   90.00
_cell.angle_beta   90.00
_cell.angle_gamma   90.00
#
_symmetry.space_group_name_H-M   'P 1'
#
loop_
_entity.id
_entity.type
_entity.pdbx_description
1 polymer ?
#
loop_
_entity_poly.entity_id
_entity_poly.type
_entity_poly.pdbx_seq_one_letter_code
_entity_poly.pdbx_strand_id
1 'polypeptide(L)'
;MSYVAYADRDHEIEHHDPDTFLTKYIWSQDHKVIAIQYFITAIIVGLIALGLSVMMRLQLGFPNEFSYINPENYYQFVTMHGVIMVIYFLTALLLG
;
A
#
# COMPACT_ATOMS: atom_id res chain seq x y z
N MET A 1 -46.44 -4.90 -28.82
CA MET A 1 -45.09 -5.23 -28.31
C MET A 1 -44.09 -4.74 -29.34
N SER A 2 -43.56 -3.53 -29.17
CA SER A 2 -42.59 -2.92 -30.08
C SER A 2 -41.23 -3.60 -29.90
N TYR A 3 -40.69 -4.15 -30.99
CA TYR A 3 -39.39 -4.79 -31.02
C TYR A 3 -38.31 -3.70 -31.08
N VAL A 4 -37.63 -3.46 -29.96
CA VAL A 4 -36.45 -2.58 -29.89
C VAL A 4 -35.20 -3.39 -30.22
N ALA A 5 -34.33 -2.85 -31.07
CA ALA A 5 -33.09 -3.50 -31.48
C ALA A 5 -32.13 -3.62 -30.29
N TYR A 6 -31.33 -4.70 -30.24
CA TYR A 6 -30.41 -4.93 -29.11
C TYR A 6 -29.43 -3.77 -28.87
N ALA A 7 -29.00 -3.08 -29.93
CA ALA A 7 -28.11 -1.91 -29.86
C ALA A 7 -28.76 -0.61 -29.33
N ASP A 8 -30.09 -0.61 -29.15
CA ASP A 8 -30.83 0.51 -28.55
C ASP A 8 -31.07 0.28 -27.04
N ARG A 9 -30.69 -0.91 -26.53
CA ARG A 9 -30.76 -1.26 -25.10
C ARG A 9 -29.49 -0.88 -24.33
N ASP A 10 -28.47 -0.42 -25.03
CA ASP A 10 -27.13 -0.14 -24.50
C ASP A 10 -27.15 1.06 -23.53
N HIS A 11 -28.17 1.93 -23.63
CA HIS A 11 -28.36 3.09 -22.77
C HIS A 11 -29.14 2.81 -21.47
N GLU A 12 -29.65 1.58 -21.27
CA GLU A 12 -30.31 1.15 -20.02
C GLU A 12 -29.39 0.34 -19.09
N ILE A 13 -28.11 0.17 -19.44
CA ILE A 13 -27.11 -0.27 -18.47
C ILE A 13 -26.76 0.96 -17.63
N GLU A 14 -27.69 1.32 -16.75
CA GLU A 14 -27.47 2.15 -15.60
C GLU A 14 -26.25 1.56 -14.90
N HIS A 15 -25.09 2.18 -15.10
CA HIS A 15 -23.91 1.92 -14.32
C HIS A 15 -24.36 2.13 -12.88
N HIS A 16 -24.60 1.03 -12.18
CA HIS A 16 -25.05 1.01 -10.80
C HIS A 16 -23.92 1.63 -9.99
N ASP A 17 -23.94 2.95 -9.89
CA ASP A 17 -22.97 3.71 -9.15
C ASP A 17 -22.99 3.16 -7.72
N PRO A 18 -21.84 2.81 -7.13
CA PRO A 18 -21.81 2.26 -5.79
C PRO A 18 -22.44 3.27 -4.81
N ASP A 19 -23.64 2.93 -4.31
CA ASP A 19 -24.47 3.76 -3.41
C ASP A 19 -23.82 4.09 -2.06
N THR A 20 -22.66 3.48 -1.75
CA THR A 20 -22.00 3.58 -0.45
C THR A 20 -20.52 3.93 -0.59
N PHE A 21 -20.02 4.82 0.28
CA PHE A 21 -18.62 5.26 0.35
C PHE A 21 -17.62 4.08 0.43
N LEU A 22 -18.05 3.00 1.09
CA LEU A 22 -17.32 1.74 1.23
C LEU A 22 -17.13 1.02 -0.12
N THR A 23 -18.17 0.96 -0.95
CA THR A 23 -18.10 0.26 -2.24
C THR A 23 -17.30 1.06 -3.26
N LYS A 24 -17.33 2.39 -3.18
CA LYS A 24 -16.56 3.27 -4.07
C LYS A 24 -15.06 3.25 -3.80
N TYR A 25 -14.65 3.22 -2.53
CA TYR A 25 -13.24 3.25 -2.16
C TYR A 25 -12.69 1.87 -1.80
N ILE A 26 -13.31 1.10 -0.91
CA ILE A 26 -12.74 -0.20 -0.45
C ILE A 26 -12.99 -1.34 -1.46
N TRP A 27 -14.16 -1.37 -2.10
CA TRP A 27 -14.50 -2.35 -3.15
C TRP A 27 -14.55 -1.74 -4.55
N SER A 28 -13.63 -0.82 -4.84
CA SER A 28 -13.52 -0.20 -6.15
C SER A 28 -12.97 -1.19 -7.19
N GLN A 29 -13.62 -1.30 -8.35
CA GLN A 29 -13.06 -2.01 -9.52
C GLN A 29 -12.28 -1.06 -10.44
N ASP A 30 -12.27 0.25 -10.16
CA ASP A 30 -11.52 1.24 -10.92
C ASP A 30 -10.04 1.16 -10.58
N HIS A 31 -9.23 0.79 -11.58
CA HIS A 31 -7.77 0.71 -11.50
C HIS A 31 -7.12 2.02 -11.06
N LYS A 32 -7.75 3.19 -11.31
CA LYS A 32 -7.24 4.48 -10.83
C LYS A 32 -7.35 4.61 -9.31
N VAL A 33 -8.45 4.14 -8.72
CA VAL A 33 -8.65 4.17 -7.27
C VAL A 33 -7.71 3.18 -6.60
N ILE A 34 -7.55 2.00 -7.17
CA ILE A 34 -6.60 0.97 -6.72
C ILE A 34 -5.17 1.53 -6.74
N ALA A 35 -4.75 2.17 -7.82
CA ALA A 35 -3.42 2.77 -7.94
C ALA A 35 -3.13 3.81 -6.85
N ILE A 36 -4.11 4.67 -6.54
CA ILE A 36 -3.98 5.66 -5.46
C ILE A 36 -3.82 4.97 -4.09
N GLN A 37 -4.53 3.89 -3.83
CA GLN A 37 -4.42 3.14 -2.57
C GLN A 37 -3.05 2.48 -2.40
N TYR A 38 -2.55 1.87 -3.47
CA TYR A 38 -1.22 1.27 -3.49
C TYR A 38 -0.13 2.31 -3.31
N PHE A 39 -0.25 3.47 -3.97
CA PHE A 39 0.68 4.59 -3.80
C PHE A 39 0.68 5.15 -2.37
N ILE A 40 -0.49 5.36 -1.76
CA ILE A 40 -0.59 5.79 -0.36
C ILE A 40 0.05 4.76 0.57
N THR A 41 -0.22 3.47 0.33
CA THR A 41 0.37 2.37 1.11
C THR A 41 1.89 2.38 0.98
N ALA A 42 2.43 2.57 -0.24
CA ALA A 42 3.86 2.66 -0.51
C ALA A 42 4.53 3.79 0.28
N ILE A 43 3.91 4.98 0.36
CA ILE A 43 4.43 6.10 1.16
C ILE A 43 4.48 5.73 2.64
N ILE A 44 3.41 5.14 3.19
CA ILE A 44 3.34 4.79 4.61
C ILE A 44 4.42 3.77 4.98
N VAL A 45 4.53 2.67 4.22
CA VAL A 45 5.54 1.64 4.50
C VAL A 45 6.95 2.15 4.24
N GLY A 46 7.14 3.04 3.26
CA GLY A 46 8.41 3.70 2.99
C GLY A 46 8.87 4.57 4.16
N LEU A 47 7.98 5.33 4.79
CA LEU A 47 8.31 6.12 5.99
C LEU A 47 8.73 5.23 7.17
N ILE A 48 8.03 4.11 7.39
CA ILE A 48 8.38 3.15 8.44
C ILE A 48 9.77 2.54 8.19
N ALA A 49 10.03 2.12 6.95
CA ALA A 49 11.32 1.56 6.58
C ALA A 49 12.46 2.57 6.71
N LEU A 50 12.22 3.84 6.38
CA LEU A 50 13.19 4.93 6.55
C LEU A 50 13.50 5.15 8.03
N GLY A 51 12.49 5.12 8.90
CA GLY A 51 12.66 5.17 10.36
C GLY A 51 13.53 4.02 10.90
N LEU A 52 13.25 2.79 10.47
CA LEU A 52 14.07 1.60 10.80
C LEU A 52 15.52 1.76 10.31
N SER A 53 15.72 2.33 9.11
CA SER A 53 17.05 2.57 8.54
C SER A 53 17.88 3.54 9.40
N VAL A 54 17.26 4.63 9.86
CA VAL A 54 17.91 5.61 10.74
C VAL A 54 18.24 4.96 12.09
N MET A 55 17.33 4.14 12.62
CA MET A 55 17.56 3.46 13.89
C MET A 55 18.76 2.51 13.82
N MET A 56 18.91 1.72 12.75
CA MET A 56 20.10 0.90 12.53
C MET A 56 21.37 1.75 12.43
N ARG A 57 21.33 2.88 11.72
CA ARG A 57 22.49 3.78 11.60
C ARG A 57 22.91 4.40 12.93
N LEU A 58 21.96 4.78 13.78
CA LEU A 58 22.24 5.31 15.12
C LEU A 58 22.96 4.28 16.00
N GLN A 59 22.61 3.01 15.87
CA GLN A 59 23.27 1.92 16.61
C GLN A 59 24.74 1.73 16.20
N LEU A 60 25.05 1.82 14.91
CA LEU A 60 26.43 1.77 14.43
C LEU A 60 27.23 3.03 14.78
N GLY A 61 26.58 4.20 14.82
CA GLY A 61 27.22 5.50 15.07
C GLY A 61 27.54 5.78 16.54
N PHE A 62 26.69 5.31 17.47
CA PHE A 62 26.89 5.47 18.92
C PHE A 62 26.77 4.12 19.63
N PRO A 63 27.78 3.24 19.46
CA PRO A 63 27.80 1.98 20.20
C PRO A 63 27.86 2.25 21.71
N ASN A 64 27.08 1.51 22.49
CA ASN A 64 27.03 1.55 23.97
C ASN A 64 26.29 2.71 24.66
N GLU A 65 25.70 3.67 23.94
CA GLU A 65 24.86 4.74 24.56
C GLU A 65 23.39 4.30 24.75
N PHE A 66 22.91 3.36 23.92
CA PHE A 66 21.51 2.89 23.95
C PHE A 66 21.40 1.46 24.47
N SER A 67 21.23 1.30 25.79
CA SER A 67 21.02 -0.01 26.46
C SER A 67 19.80 -0.80 25.97
N TYR A 68 18.88 -0.18 25.21
CA TYR A 68 17.69 -0.85 24.63
C TYR A 68 17.98 -1.63 23.35
N ILE A 69 19.17 -1.43 22.80
CA ILE A 69 19.61 -2.01 21.54
C ILE A 69 20.55 -3.15 21.89
N ASN A 70 19.96 -4.32 22.08
CA ASN A 70 20.71 -5.57 22.14
C ASN A 70 20.98 -6.07 20.72
N PRO A 71 22.01 -6.92 20.53
CA PRO A 71 22.31 -7.53 19.22
C PRO A 71 21.10 -8.22 18.59
N GLU A 72 20.24 -8.82 19.40
CA GLU A 72 18.99 -9.46 18.97
C GLU A 72 18.01 -8.47 18.30
N ASN A 73 17.78 -7.31 18.93
CA ASN A 73 16.90 -6.28 18.39
C ASN A 73 17.46 -5.70 17.08
N TYR A 74 18.77 -5.55 16.96
CA TYR A 74 19.41 -5.11 15.72
C TYR A 74 19.12 -6.08 14.57
N TYR A 75 19.32 -7.39 14.79
CA TYR A 75 19.03 -8.39 13.76
C TYR A 75 17.54 -8.38 13.37
N GLN A 76 16.64 -8.22 14.34
CA GLN A 76 15.21 -8.12 14.05
C GLN A 76 14.88 -6.87 13.21
N PHE A 77 15.46 -5.71 13.54
CA PHE A 77 15.26 -4.48 12.77
C PHE A 77 15.79 -4.59 11.34
N VAL A 78 16.95 -5.24 11.13
CA VAL A 78 17.51 -5.49 9.80
C VAL A 78 16.57 -6.38 8.97
N THR A 79 16.11 -7.51 9.53
CA THR A 79 15.21 -8.43 8.84
C THR A 79 13.89 -7.75 8.49
N MET A 80 13.27 -7.04 9.45
CA MET A 80 12.02 -6.32 9.23
C MET A 80 12.18 -5.19 8.20
N HIS A 81 13.27 -4.41 8.26
CA HIS A 81 13.56 -3.37 7.27
C HIS A 81 13.65 -3.96 5.86
N GLY A 82 14.38 -5.07 5.69
CA GLY A 82 14.54 -5.73 4.39
C GLY A 82 13.22 -6.21 3.80
N VAL A 83 12.39 -6.88 4.60
CA VAL A 83 11.07 -7.36 4.16
C VAL A 83 10.14 -6.18 3.84
N ILE A 84 10.12 -5.13 4.66
CA ILE A 84 9.29 -3.94 4.41
C ILE A 84 9.72 -3.20 3.13
N MET A 85 11.02 -3.05 2.88
CA MET A 85 11.50 -2.40 1.65
C MET A 85 11.22 -3.27 0.42
N VAL A 86 11.70 -4.52 0.42
CA VAL A 86 11.69 -5.34 -0.81
C VAL A 86 10.32 -5.92 -1.10
N ILE A 87 9.63 -6.43 -0.07
CA ILE A 87 8.34 -7.07 -0.28
C ILE A 87 7.23 -6.04 -0.25
N TYR A 88 7.15 -5.16 0.75
CA TYR A 88 5.98 -4.28 0.86
C TYR A 88 6.11 -2.99 0.04
N PHE A 89 7.23 -2.29 0.10
CA PHE A 89 7.41 -1.02 -0.61
C PHE A 89 7.55 -1.21 -2.12
N LEU A 90 8.45 -2.09 -2.59
CA LEU A 90 8.62 -2.32 -4.03
C LEU A 90 7.37 -2.93 -4.67
N THR A 91 6.67 -3.86 -4.01
CA THR A 91 5.43 -4.41 -4.60
C THR A 91 4.33 -3.36 -4.62
N ALA A 92 4.15 -2.56 -3.57
CA ALA A 92 3.10 -1.55 -3.54
C ALA A 92 3.35 -0.41 -4.54
N LEU A 93 4.62 -0.07 -4.81
CA LEU A 93 4.97 0.95 -5.81
C LEU A 93 4.82 0.45 -7.24
N LEU A 94 5.21 -0.81 -7.51
CA LEU A 94 5.29 -1.34 -8.89
C LEU A 94 4.01 -2.02 -9.38
N LEU A 95 3.20 -2.58 -8.47
CA LEU A 95 1.94 -3.26 -8.79
C LEU A 95 0.70 -2.37 -8.61
N GLY A 96 0.89 -1.16 -8.07
CA GLY A 96 -0.15 -0.14 -7.93
C GLY A 96 -0.49 0.53 -9.26
#